data_AF-A0A9X9R2X3-F1
#
_entry.id   AF-A0A9X9R2X3-F1
#
_cell.length_a   1.000
_cell.length_b   1.000
_cell.length_c   1.000
_cell.angle_alpha   90.00
_cell.angle_beta   90.00
_cell.angle_gamma   90.00
#
_symmetry.space_group_name_H-M   'P 1'
#
loop_
_entity.id
_entity.type
_entity.pdbx_description
1 polymer ?
#
loop_
_entity_poly.entity_id
_entity_poly.type
_entity_poly.pdbx_seq_one_letter_code
_entity_poly.pdbx_strand_id
1 'polypeptide(L)'
;MLDYHLERKITDRVTVVRLLSQYQQLTIHQICQQTSFSYKKVMTIIGELQEIYADFTVFHYDKSVITLRQDAKQQKEFLFHRLYQESLVLKVLTFFLSDSQDYFDSFAQSEFISLATAYRIKQKCQHFLASVGLSIHKNHISGSEYRVRYLIALLQYRYGCNIYPLTNEDMSLVESFVLASNAQISQDSLSFRPESFHFFAILIALAWKRQTNHPNLPDTETFRDFKQLFSYDRLHTISQEVLTSDAWSLSETDIDYLFLVYLTLNTPLFKDQWTSKDIEQTLTMVTQKTPIRHLILKFEQLLGPQMTSSQPFLILMVFLMKQCFLNLQCLTPYQ
;
A
#
# COMPACT_ATOMS: atom_id res chain seq x y z
N MET A 1 -0.06 -8.01 -7.48
CA MET A 1 1.13 -8.35 -8.29
C MET A 1 2.13 -9.18 -7.49
N LEU A 2 2.57 -8.74 -6.31
CA LEU A 2 3.47 -9.53 -5.43
C LEU A 2 2.88 -10.89 -5.00
N ASP A 3 1.56 -10.98 -4.79
CA ASP A 3 0.86 -12.24 -4.46
C ASP A 3 1.17 -13.41 -5.42
N TYR A 4 1.45 -13.13 -6.70
CA TYR A 4 1.79 -14.17 -7.68
C TYR A 4 3.19 -14.78 -7.48
N HIS A 5 4.06 -14.10 -6.74
CA HIS A 5 5.40 -14.55 -6.44
C HIS A 5 5.49 -15.31 -5.12
N LEU A 6 4.46 -15.18 -4.26
CA LEU A 6 4.40 -15.84 -2.96
C LEU A 6 4.24 -17.36 -3.08
N GLU A 7 4.57 -18.05 -2.01
CA GLU A 7 4.44 -19.50 -1.88
C GLU A 7 2.97 -19.91 -2.03
N ARG A 8 2.73 -20.96 -2.83
CA ARG A 8 1.37 -21.45 -3.11
C ARG A 8 0.61 -21.82 -1.83
N LYS A 9 1.31 -22.41 -0.86
CA LYS A 9 0.76 -22.76 0.45
C LYS A 9 0.17 -21.54 1.17
N ILE A 10 0.89 -20.42 1.17
CA ILE A 10 0.47 -19.18 1.82
C ILE A 10 -0.72 -18.56 1.07
N THR A 11 -0.63 -18.48 -0.27
CA THR A 11 -1.72 -17.90 -1.08
C THR A 11 -3.01 -18.72 -1.01
N ASP A 12 -2.93 -20.05 -0.93
CA ASP A 12 -4.11 -20.92 -0.74
C ASP A 12 -4.76 -20.67 0.64
N ARG A 13 -3.97 -20.55 1.72
CA ARG A 13 -4.47 -20.20 3.07
C ARG A 13 -5.10 -18.81 3.10
N VAL A 14 -4.43 -17.82 2.54
CA VAL A 14 -4.94 -16.44 2.42
C VAL A 14 -6.26 -16.40 1.67
N THR A 15 -6.41 -17.22 0.62
CA THR A 15 -7.66 -17.32 -0.15
C THR A 15 -8.81 -17.83 0.73
N VAL A 16 -8.58 -18.89 1.51
CA VAL A 16 -9.60 -19.43 2.43
C VAL A 16 -9.95 -18.43 3.53
N VAL A 17 -8.95 -17.79 4.16
CA VAL A 17 -9.19 -16.77 5.19
C VAL A 17 -9.96 -15.58 4.61
N ARG A 18 -9.64 -15.12 3.40
CA ARG A 18 -10.35 -14.03 2.73
C ARG A 18 -11.84 -14.33 2.55
N LEU A 19 -12.17 -15.55 2.11
CA LEU A 19 -13.57 -15.98 1.99
C LEU A 19 -14.27 -15.99 3.36
N LEU A 20 -13.61 -16.54 4.38
CA LEU A 20 -14.16 -16.56 5.74
C LEU A 20 -14.32 -15.15 6.33
N SER A 21 -13.41 -14.21 6.04
CA SER A 21 -13.53 -12.80 6.43
C SER A 21 -14.67 -12.07 5.72
N GLN A 22 -15.04 -12.49 4.52
CA GLN A 22 -16.15 -11.91 3.76
C GLN A 22 -17.51 -12.43 4.22
N TYR A 23 -17.65 -13.74 4.44
CA TYR A 23 -18.93 -14.38 4.71
C TYR A 23 -19.16 -14.74 6.18
N GLN A 24 -18.12 -14.70 7.02
CA GLN A 24 -18.07 -15.09 8.44
C GLN A 24 -18.37 -16.56 8.74
N GLN A 25 -19.26 -17.20 7.98
CA GLN A 25 -19.65 -18.59 8.14
C GLN A 25 -19.84 -19.25 6.78
N LEU A 26 -19.12 -20.35 6.54
CA LEU A 26 -19.20 -21.11 5.30
C LEU A 26 -19.13 -22.60 5.58
N THR A 27 -19.84 -23.39 4.77
CA THR A 27 -19.63 -24.84 4.70
C THR A 27 -18.34 -25.15 3.94
N ILE A 28 -17.72 -26.30 4.23
CA ILE A 28 -16.56 -26.77 3.45
C ILE A 28 -16.90 -26.89 1.95
N HIS A 29 -18.12 -27.29 1.62
CA HIS A 29 -18.58 -27.39 0.24
C HIS A 29 -18.60 -26.02 -0.47
N GLN A 30 -19.10 -24.97 0.19
CA GLN A 30 -19.09 -23.60 -0.36
C GLN A 30 -17.65 -23.11 -0.58
N ILE A 31 -16.73 -23.41 0.35
CA ILE A 31 -15.32 -23.07 0.18
C ILE A 31 -14.74 -23.80 -1.04
N CYS A 32 -15.03 -25.10 -1.22
CA CYS A 32 -14.58 -25.86 -2.39
C CYS A 32 -15.10 -25.25 -3.70
N GLN A 33 -16.38 -24.87 -3.75
CA GLN A 33 -16.99 -24.25 -4.94
C GLN A 33 -16.35 -22.90 -5.28
N GLN A 34 -16.12 -22.04 -4.29
CA GLN A 34 -15.58 -20.69 -4.53
C GLN A 34 -14.07 -20.69 -4.82
N THR A 35 -13.31 -21.66 -4.28
CA THR A 35 -11.86 -21.74 -4.47
C THR A 35 -11.43 -22.71 -5.57
N SER A 36 -12.34 -23.57 -6.04
CA SER A 36 -12.04 -24.74 -6.87
C SER A 36 -11.03 -25.72 -6.21
N PHE A 37 -10.84 -25.66 -4.89
CA PHE A 37 -10.02 -26.62 -4.16
C PHE A 37 -10.78 -27.91 -3.90
N SER A 38 -10.06 -29.04 -3.83
CA SER A 38 -10.65 -30.30 -3.41
C SER A 38 -11.01 -30.27 -1.93
N TYR A 39 -12.01 -31.04 -1.53
CA TYR A 39 -12.43 -31.18 -0.13
C TYR A 39 -11.25 -31.51 0.80
N LYS A 40 -10.39 -32.46 0.38
CA LYS A 40 -9.18 -32.82 1.14
C LYS A 40 -8.26 -31.62 1.34
N LYS A 41 -8.01 -30.84 0.29
CA LYS A 41 -7.15 -29.64 0.37
C LYS A 41 -7.74 -28.59 1.32
N VAL A 42 -9.05 -28.34 1.24
CA VAL A 42 -9.73 -27.40 2.14
C VAL A 42 -9.61 -27.87 3.59
N MET A 43 -9.87 -29.15 3.88
CA MET A 43 -9.73 -29.68 5.24
C MET A 43 -8.31 -29.58 5.78
N THR A 44 -7.29 -29.85 4.95
CA THR A 44 -5.88 -29.63 5.33
C THR A 44 -5.63 -28.17 5.67
N ILE A 45 -6.08 -27.23 4.82
CA ILE A 45 -5.91 -25.80 5.08
C ILE A 45 -6.61 -25.39 6.37
N ILE A 46 -7.83 -25.86 6.62
CA ILE A 46 -8.55 -25.58 7.86
C ILE A 46 -7.78 -26.08 9.09
N GLY A 47 -7.27 -27.31 9.07
CA GLY A 47 -6.46 -27.83 10.16
C GLY A 47 -5.22 -26.96 10.44
N GLU A 48 -4.50 -26.59 9.38
CA GLU A 48 -3.35 -25.69 9.50
C GLU A 48 -3.74 -24.30 10.05
N LEU A 49 -4.89 -23.75 9.65
CA LEU A 49 -5.38 -22.48 10.19
C LEU A 49 -5.74 -22.61 11.68
N GLN A 50 -6.36 -23.72 12.10
CA GLN A 50 -6.65 -23.94 13.52
C GLN A 50 -5.37 -23.99 14.37
N GLU A 51 -4.29 -24.58 13.85
CA GLU A 51 -2.98 -24.57 14.51
C GLU A 51 -2.38 -23.16 14.54
N ILE A 52 -2.36 -22.46 13.40
CA ILE A 52 -1.77 -21.11 13.29
C ILE A 52 -2.46 -20.12 14.24
N TYR A 53 -3.78 -20.19 14.40
CA TYR A 53 -4.56 -19.26 15.23
C TYR A 53 -5.05 -19.87 16.55
N ALA A 54 -4.43 -20.93 17.03
CA ALA A 54 -4.83 -21.61 18.26
C ALA A 54 -4.95 -20.64 19.45
N ASP A 55 -4.07 -19.64 19.54
CA ASP A 55 -4.03 -18.68 20.65
C ASP A 55 -5.16 -17.62 20.60
N PHE A 56 -5.90 -17.51 19.50
CA PHE A 56 -6.81 -16.38 19.25
C PHE A 56 -8.30 -16.80 19.17
N THR A 57 -8.62 -18.10 19.33
CA THR A 57 -9.98 -18.66 19.20
C THR A 57 -10.77 -18.11 17.99
N VAL A 58 -10.12 -18.08 16.83
CA VAL A 58 -10.63 -17.36 15.65
C VAL A 58 -11.53 -18.23 14.77
N PHE A 59 -11.21 -19.52 14.63
CA PHE A 59 -11.90 -20.44 13.74
C PHE A 59 -12.60 -21.55 14.53
N HIS A 60 -13.92 -21.63 14.39
CA HIS A 60 -14.72 -22.70 14.97
C HIS A 60 -15.23 -23.64 13.87
N TYR A 61 -15.00 -24.94 14.04
CA TYR A 61 -15.51 -25.97 13.14
C TYR A 61 -16.62 -26.76 13.82
N ASP A 62 -17.82 -26.76 13.24
CA ASP A 62 -18.94 -27.59 13.69
C ASP A 62 -19.70 -28.14 12.48
N LYS A 63 -19.98 -29.44 12.46
CA LYS A 63 -20.83 -30.11 11.45
C LYS A 63 -20.59 -29.62 10.02
N SER A 64 -19.33 -29.61 9.56
CA SER A 64 -18.90 -29.15 8.21
C SER A 64 -19.03 -27.65 7.92
N VAL A 65 -19.28 -26.85 8.95
CA VAL A 65 -19.34 -25.38 8.90
C VAL A 65 -18.12 -24.81 9.61
N ILE A 66 -17.45 -23.86 8.98
CA ILE A 66 -16.41 -23.03 9.57
C ILE A 66 -16.99 -21.66 9.86
N THR A 67 -16.84 -21.22 11.11
CA THR A 67 -17.19 -19.87 11.55
C THR A 67 -15.93 -19.12 11.94
N LEU A 68 -15.73 -17.94 11.35
CA LEU A 68 -14.75 -16.96 11.76
C LEU A 68 -15.37 -16.06 12.84
N ARG A 69 -14.85 -16.15 14.07
CA ARG A 69 -15.19 -15.24 15.17
C ARG A 69 -14.03 -14.27 15.36
N GLN A 70 -14.20 -13.05 14.88
CA GLN A 70 -13.21 -11.99 15.03
C GLN A 70 -13.70 -11.00 16.10
N ASP A 71 -12.82 -10.63 17.03
CA ASP A 71 -13.08 -9.50 17.94
C ASP A 71 -13.18 -8.22 17.10
N ALA A 72 -14.24 -7.44 17.32
CA ALA A 72 -14.46 -6.16 16.67
C ALA A 72 -13.29 -5.16 16.88
N LYS A 73 -12.47 -5.37 17.91
CA LYS A 73 -11.28 -4.54 18.19
C LYS A 73 -10.04 -4.91 17.38
N GLN A 74 -9.98 -6.09 16.76
CA GLN A 74 -8.82 -6.51 15.98
C GLN A 74 -8.95 -6.08 14.51
N GLN A 75 -7.92 -5.43 13.99
CA GLN A 75 -7.82 -5.13 12.55
C GLN A 75 -7.83 -6.42 11.73
N LYS A 76 -8.54 -6.43 10.59
CA LYS A 76 -8.70 -7.63 9.74
C LYS A 76 -7.37 -8.11 9.17
N GLU A 77 -6.45 -7.18 8.97
CA GLU A 77 -5.13 -7.36 8.41
C GLU A 77 -4.25 -8.26 9.29
N PHE A 78 -4.49 -8.27 10.61
CA PHE A 78 -3.79 -9.15 11.55
C PHE A 78 -3.84 -10.62 11.11
N LEU A 79 -5.01 -11.09 10.66
CA LEU A 79 -5.15 -12.46 10.19
C LEU A 79 -4.20 -12.71 9.02
N PHE A 80 -4.19 -11.83 8.03
CA PHE A 80 -3.37 -11.98 6.84
C PHE A 80 -1.87 -11.85 7.15
N HIS A 81 -1.48 -10.87 7.96
CA HIS A 81 -0.08 -10.67 8.37
C HIS A 81 0.52 -11.92 9.00
N ARG A 82 -0.23 -12.62 9.88
CA ARG A 82 0.25 -13.86 10.49
C ARG A 82 0.55 -14.96 9.46
N LEU A 83 -0.24 -15.07 8.39
CA LEU A 83 0.04 -16.02 7.31
C LEU A 83 1.27 -15.61 6.48
N TYR A 84 1.43 -14.30 6.25
CA TYR A 84 2.53 -13.77 5.45
C TYR A 84 3.90 -13.85 6.14
N GLN A 85 3.93 -13.88 7.48
CA GLN A 85 5.18 -14.04 8.25
C GLN A 85 5.95 -15.32 7.90
N GLU A 86 5.28 -16.36 7.38
CA GLU A 86 5.94 -17.60 6.93
C GLU A 86 6.58 -17.48 5.53
N SER A 87 6.37 -16.40 4.78
CA SER A 87 6.84 -16.27 3.40
C SER A 87 8.32 -15.96 3.33
N LEU A 88 9.11 -16.86 2.74
CA LEU A 88 10.52 -16.62 2.47
C LEU A 88 10.72 -15.52 1.43
N VAL A 89 9.80 -15.39 0.47
CA VAL A 89 9.83 -14.28 -0.51
C VAL A 89 9.75 -12.93 0.19
N LEU A 90 8.81 -12.76 1.14
CA LEU A 90 8.66 -11.53 1.89
C LEU A 90 9.84 -11.28 2.84
N LYS A 91 10.36 -12.33 3.48
CA LYS A 91 11.56 -12.23 4.33
C LYS A 91 12.80 -11.81 3.54
N VAL A 92 13.00 -12.35 2.34
CA VAL A 92 14.10 -11.95 1.44
C VAL A 92 13.95 -10.50 0.97
N LEU A 93 12.74 -10.06 0.60
CA LEU A 93 12.49 -8.65 0.25
C LEU A 93 12.77 -7.72 1.44
N THR A 94 12.33 -8.11 2.63
CA THR A 94 12.57 -7.38 3.89
C THR A 94 14.06 -7.28 4.20
N PHE A 95 14.80 -8.39 4.04
CA PHE A 95 16.25 -8.41 4.22
C PHE A 95 16.95 -7.37 3.34
N PHE A 96 16.64 -7.34 2.04
CA PHE A 96 17.27 -6.38 1.11
C PHE A 96 16.79 -4.92 1.27
N LEU A 97 15.74 -4.66 2.05
CA LEU A 97 15.25 -3.33 2.40
C LEU A 97 15.73 -2.84 3.77
N SER A 98 16.19 -3.77 4.62
CA SER A 98 16.76 -3.43 5.91
C SER A 98 18.12 -2.76 5.74
N ASP A 99 18.48 -1.88 6.67
CA ASP A 99 19.80 -1.24 6.72
C ASP A 99 20.91 -2.19 7.22
N SER A 100 20.64 -3.51 7.24
CA SER A 100 21.59 -4.51 7.71
C SER A 100 22.79 -4.65 6.77
N GLN A 101 23.98 -4.75 7.37
CA GLN A 101 25.24 -5.07 6.66
C GLN A 101 25.48 -6.60 6.57
N ASP A 102 24.49 -7.41 6.93
CA ASP A 102 24.63 -8.86 6.93
C ASP A 102 24.83 -9.43 5.53
N TYR A 103 25.56 -10.54 5.47
CA TYR A 103 25.71 -11.32 4.25
C TYR A 103 24.45 -12.15 4.00
N PHE A 104 24.06 -12.25 2.72
CA PHE A 104 22.89 -13.04 2.32
C PHE A 104 23.00 -14.53 2.71
N ASP A 105 24.23 -15.04 2.77
CA ASP A 105 24.52 -16.41 3.20
C ASP A 105 24.17 -16.61 4.69
N SER A 106 24.45 -15.61 5.54
CA SER A 106 24.06 -15.62 6.95
C SER A 106 22.54 -15.60 7.12
N PHE A 107 21.84 -14.81 6.30
CA PHE A 107 20.37 -14.81 6.26
C PHE A 107 19.80 -16.19 5.88
N ALA A 108 20.39 -16.87 4.88
CA ALA A 108 19.94 -18.19 4.48
C ALA A 108 20.07 -19.22 5.63
N GLN A 109 21.15 -19.12 6.40
CA GLN A 109 21.37 -19.96 7.58
C GLN A 109 20.37 -19.67 8.70
N SER A 110 20.08 -18.39 9.00
CA SER A 110 19.12 -18.03 10.06
C SER A 110 17.70 -18.44 9.73
N GLU A 111 17.35 -18.51 8.44
CA GLU A 111 16.06 -19.00 7.95
C GLU A 111 16.02 -20.52 7.73
N PHE A 112 17.09 -21.24 8.12
CA PHE A 112 17.22 -22.70 7.98
C PHE A 112 16.99 -23.22 6.55
N ILE A 113 17.42 -22.46 5.54
CA ILE A 113 17.31 -22.84 4.13
C ILE A 113 18.68 -23.02 3.48
N SER A 114 18.76 -23.92 2.49
CA SER A 114 19.99 -24.07 1.70
C SER A 114 20.28 -22.81 0.90
N LEU A 115 21.57 -22.56 0.64
CA LEU A 115 22.00 -21.41 -0.16
C LEU A 115 21.40 -21.44 -1.58
N ALA A 116 21.32 -22.63 -2.19
CA ALA A 116 20.67 -22.81 -3.49
C ALA A 116 19.18 -22.41 -3.47
N THR A 117 18.46 -22.77 -2.41
CA THR A 117 17.07 -22.35 -2.21
C THR A 117 16.96 -20.83 -2.05
N ALA A 118 17.84 -20.23 -1.25
CA ALA A 118 17.88 -18.78 -1.02
C ALA A 118 18.11 -18.01 -2.33
N TYR A 119 19.06 -18.43 -3.17
CA TYR A 119 19.32 -17.79 -4.47
C TYR A 119 18.15 -17.95 -5.45
N ARG A 120 17.44 -19.09 -5.44
CA ARG A 120 16.22 -19.26 -6.24
C ARG A 120 15.10 -18.30 -5.80
N ILE A 121 14.98 -18.06 -4.49
CA ILE A 121 14.01 -17.09 -3.95
C ILE A 121 14.43 -15.67 -4.32
N LYS A 122 15.72 -15.32 -4.16
CA LYS A 122 16.29 -14.04 -4.62
C LYS A 122 15.96 -13.78 -6.09
N GLN A 123 16.08 -14.79 -6.95
CA GLN A 123 15.72 -14.67 -8.36
C GLN A 123 14.24 -14.32 -8.55
N LYS A 124 13.32 -14.97 -7.81
CA LYS A 124 11.89 -14.61 -7.82
C LYS A 124 11.66 -13.16 -7.38
N CYS A 125 12.34 -12.71 -6.33
CA CYS A 125 12.30 -11.32 -5.88
C CYS A 125 12.80 -10.37 -6.97
N GLN A 126 13.90 -10.70 -7.67
CA GLN A 126 14.41 -9.89 -8.78
C GLN A 126 13.39 -9.75 -9.91
N HIS A 127 12.65 -10.82 -10.23
CA HIS A 127 11.61 -10.77 -11.27
C HIS A 127 10.47 -9.83 -10.87
N PHE A 128 10.01 -9.93 -9.62
CA PHE A 128 9.02 -9.00 -9.08
C PHE A 128 9.54 -7.56 -9.09
N LEU A 129 10.75 -7.32 -8.56
CA LEU A 129 11.32 -5.98 -8.47
C LEU A 129 11.47 -5.33 -9.84
N ALA A 130 11.90 -6.08 -10.86
CA ALA A 130 11.98 -5.60 -12.23
C ALA A 130 10.62 -5.10 -12.75
N SER A 131 9.52 -5.82 -12.43
CA SER A 131 8.17 -5.44 -12.85
C SER A 131 7.66 -4.13 -12.23
N VAL A 132 8.26 -3.70 -11.11
CA VAL A 132 7.91 -2.44 -10.41
C VAL A 132 8.99 -1.36 -10.57
N GLY A 133 9.99 -1.57 -11.43
CA GLY A 133 11.05 -0.61 -11.71
C GLY A 133 12.14 -0.54 -10.64
N LEU A 134 12.38 -1.64 -9.92
CA LEU A 134 13.39 -1.79 -8.89
C LEU A 134 14.35 -2.95 -9.23
N SER A 135 15.48 -3.02 -8.55
CA SER A 135 16.48 -4.08 -8.73
C SER A 135 17.19 -4.38 -7.41
N ILE A 136 18.08 -5.38 -7.40
CA ILE A 136 18.97 -5.66 -6.26
C ILE A 136 20.41 -5.40 -6.67
N HIS A 137 21.10 -4.53 -5.95
CA HIS A 137 22.53 -4.27 -6.11
C HIS A 137 23.22 -4.40 -4.75
N LYS A 138 24.31 -5.19 -4.68
CA LYS A 138 25.08 -5.42 -3.43
C LYS A 138 24.21 -5.69 -2.19
N ASN A 139 23.26 -6.62 -2.31
CA ASN A 139 22.30 -6.99 -1.26
C ASN A 139 21.43 -5.83 -0.74
N HIS A 140 21.17 -4.82 -1.57
CA HIS A 140 20.22 -3.77 -1.28
C HIS A 140 19.26 -3.62 -2.44
N ILE A 141 18.01 -3.29 -2.16
CA ILE A 141 17.08 -2.87 -3.21
C ILE A 141 17.51 -1.49 -3.73
N SER A 142 17.58 -1.34 -5.04
CA SER A 142 18.02 -0.13 -5.74
C SER A 142 17.03 0.29 -6.81
N GLY A 143 16.96 1.60 -7.08
CA GLY A 143 16.05 2.22 -8.03
C GLY A 143 15.67 3.62 -7.55
N SER A 144 14.62 4.22 -8.13
CA SER A 144 14.11 5.50 -7.63
C SER A 144 13.58 5.36 -6.21
N GLU A 145 14.10 6.16 -5.28
CA GLU A 145 13.80 6.03 -3.85
C GLU A 145 12.31 6.20 -3.52
N TYR A 146 11.54 7.02 -4.27
CA TYR A 146 10.09 7.08 -4.07
C TYR A 146 9.41 5.71 -4.30
N ARG A 147 9.87 4.90 -5.25
CA ARG A 147 9.36 3.53 -5.47
C ARG A 147 9.76 2.59 -4.34
N VAL A 148 10.98 2.76 -3.80
CA VAL A 148 11.44 1.99 -2.62
C VAL A 148 10.55 2.30 -1.42
N ARG A 149 10.23 3.57 -1.16
CA ARG A 149 9.31 3.98 -0.09
C ARG A 149 7.91 3.37 -0.26
N TYR A 150 7.36 3.35 -1.48
CA TYR A 150 6.08 2.68 -1.74
C TYR A 150 6.14 1.16 -1.58
N LEU A 151 7.25 0.52 -1.97
CA LEU A 151 7.44 -0.91 -1.72
C LEU A 151 7.48 -1.20 -0.21
N ILE A 152 8.23 -0.41 0.56
CA ILE A 152 8.28 -0.53 2.03
C ILE A 152 6.89 -0.38 2.63
N ALA A 153 6.16 0.67 2.25
CA ALA A 153 4.81 0.92 2.73
C ALA A 153 3.86 -0.25 2.38
N LEU A 154 3.97 -0.80 1.17
CA LEU A 154 3.16 -1.94 0.75
C LEU A 154 3.47 -3.18 1.59
N LEU A 155 4.75 -3.51 1.77
CA LEU A 155 5.19 -4.65 2.56
C LEU A 155 4.73 -4.55 4.01
N GLN A 156 4.87 -3.37 4.62
CA GLN A 156 4.47 -3.17 6.00
C GLN A 156 2.95 -3.17 6.18
N TYR A 157 2.22 -2.44 5.35
CA TYR A 157 0.76 -2.35 5.46
C TYR A 157 0.05 -3.65 5.05
N ARG A 158 0.35 -4.18 3.87
CA ARG A 158 -0.41 -5.32 3.31
C ARG A 158 0.08 -6.67 3.84
N TYR A 159 1.38 -6.79 4.09
CA TYR A 159 2.02 -8.06 4.40
C TYR A 159 2.53 -8.16 5.84
N GLY A 160 2.52 -7.06 6.60
CA GLY A 160 2.95 -7.04 8.00
C GLY A 160 4.47 -7.14 8.16
N CYS A 161 5.24 -6.81 7.12
CA CYS A 161 6.70 -6.80 7.18
C CYS A 161 7.17 -5.59 8.00
N ASN A 162 7.79 -5.83 9.15
CA ASN A 162 8.25 -4.78 10.05
C ASN A 162 9.60 -4.21 9.59
N ILE A 163 9.60 -3.26 8.65
CA ILE A 163 10.82 -2.64 8.08
C ILE A 163 11.12 -1.32 8.81
N TYR A 164 10.15 -0.41 8.81
CA TYR A 164 10.22 0.89 9.48
C TYR A 164 8.96 1.06 10.34
N PRO A 165 8.89 0.42 11.52
CA PRO A 165 7.71 0.50 12.39
C PRO A 165 7.36 1.95 12.72
N LEU A 166 6.06 2.22 12.78
CA LEU A 166 5.54 3.48 13.29
C LEU A 166 5.45 3.39 14.81
N THR A 167 6.12 4.31 15.50
CA THR A 167 5.93 4.52 16.93
C THR A 167 4.66 5.33 17.18
N ASN A 168 4.26 5.45 18.45
CA ASN A 168 3.16 6.34 18.83
C ASN A 168 3.48 7.81 18.49
N GLU A 169 4.75 8.21 18.57
CA GLU A 169 5.21 9.55 18.21
C GLU A 169 5.09 9.79 16.71
N ASP A 170 5.50 8.81 15.88
CA ASP A 170 5.34 8.90 14.42
C ASP A 170 3.86 9.07 14.05
N MET A 171 2.98 8.27 14.65
CA MET A 171 1.54 8.37 14.42
C MET A 171 0.96 9.70 14.88
N SER A 172 1.36 10.19 16.05
CA SER A 172 0.93 11.49 16.58
C SER A 172 1.34 12.64 15.65
N LEU A 173 2.55 12.57 15.08
CA LEU A 173 3.05 13.55 14.14
C LEU A 173 2.25 13.55 12.83
N VAL A 174 1.96 12.35 12.28
CA VAL A 174 1.09 12.22 11.11
C VAL A 174 -0.32 12.77 11.39
N GLU A 175 -0.90 12.50 12.55
CA GLU A 175 -2.20 13.04 12.93
C GLU A 175 -2.18 14.57 13.04
N SER A 176 -1.16 15.13 13.67
CA SER A 176 -0.96 16.57 13.78
C SER A 176 -0.87 17.22 12.40
N PHE A 177 -0.15 16.59 11.47
CA PHE A 177 -0.06 17.03 10.09
C PHE A 177 -1.43 17.02 9.38
N VAL A 178 -2.22 15.98 9.59
CA VAL A 178 -3.57 15.91 9.03
C VAL A 178 -4.47 17.00 9.60
N LEU A 179 -4.44 17.23 10.91
CA LEU A 179 -5.24 18.28 11.55
C LEU A 179 -4.85 19.66 11.04
N ALA A 180 -3.55 19.95 10.99
CA ALA A 180 -3.06 21.25 10.54
C ALA A 180 -3.39 21.51 9.05
N SER A 181 -3.54 20.45 8.24
CA SER A 181 -3.94 20.55 6.84
C SER A 181 -5.44 20.76 6.59
N ASN A 182 -6.30 20.75 7.63
CA ASN A 182 -7.75 20.90 7.50
C ASN A 182 -8.28 21.97 8.46
N ALA A 183 -9.31 22.73 8.06
CA ALA A 183 -9.83 23.82 8.88
C ALA A 183 -10.91 23.38 9.90
N GLN A 184 -11.62 22.29 9.61
CA GLN A 184 -12.85 21.86 10.29
C GLN A 184 -12.79 20.40 10.77
N ILE A 185 -11.69 19.67 10.52
CA ILE A 185 -11.52 18.30 11.04
C ILE A 185 -11.07 18.37 12.50
N SER A 186 -11.87 17.76 13.40
CA SER A 186 -11.52 17.62 14.82
C SER A 186 -10.66 16.38 15.08
N GLN A 187 -9.91 16.38 16.20
CA GLN A 187 -9.20 15.20 16.70
C GLN A 187 -10.12 13.98 16.83
N ASP A 188 -11.35 14.19 17.30
CA ASP A 188 -12.36 13.13 17.47
C ASP A 188 -12.73 12.48 16.14
N SER A 189 -12.66 13.23 15.03
CA SER A 189 -12.92 12.71 13.68
C SER A 189 -11.79 11.82 13.16
N LEU A 190 -10.57 11.95 13.71
CA LEU A 190 -9.43 11.08 13.41
C LEU A 190 -9.43 9.79 14.25
N SER A 191 -10.21 9.74 15.33
CA SER A 191 -10.31 8.53 16.17
C SER A 191 -10.82 7.32 15.39
N PHE A 192 -11.63 7.55 14.34
CA PHE A 192 -12.01 6.53 13.36
C PHE A 192 -11.05 6.57 12.16
N ARG A 193 -9.89 5.93 12.31
CA ARG A 193 -8.90 5.81 11.23
C ARG A 193 -9.39 4.77 10.21
N PRO A 194 -9.75 5.15 8.97
CA PRO A 194 -10.05 4.16 7.94
C PRO A 194 -8.81 3.31 7.66
N GLU A 195 -9.00 2.09 7.14
CA GLU A 195 -7.92 1.13 6.83
C GLU A 195 -6.80 1.77 5.98
N SER A 196 -7.18 2.62 5.03
CA SER A 196 -6.27 3.35 4.15
C SER A 196 -5.37 4.38 4.85
N PHE A 197 -5.70 4.79 6.07
CA PHE A 197 -4.91 5.75 6.85
C PHE A 197 -3.54 5.18 7.23
N HIS A 198 -3.45 3.89 7.54
CA HIS A 198 -2.18 3.30 7.97
C HIS A 198 -1.15 3.28 6.84
N PHE A 199 -1.56 2.93 5.61
CA PHE A 199 -0.69 3.00 4.43
C PHE A 199 -0.19 4.43 4.17
N PHE A 200 -1.09 5.42 4.26
CA PHE A 200 -0.75 6.83 4.17
C PHE A 200 0.26 7.24 5.26
N ALA A 201 0.00 6.88 6.52
CA ALA A 201 0.87 7.22 7.64
C ALA A 201 2.29 6.65 7.47
N ILE A 202 2.42 5.42 6.97
CA ILE A 202 3.73 4.84 6.67
C ILE A 202 4.46 5.68 5.61
N LEU A 203 3.78 6.03 4.51
CA LEU A 203 4.38 6.83 3.44
C LEU A 203 4.84 8.22 3.92
N ILE A 204 4.04 8.88 4.76
CA ILE A 204 4.42 10.16 5.36
C ILE A 204 5.63 9.99 6.27
N ALA A 205 5.63 8.98 7.15
CA ALA A 205 6.74 8.73 8.07
C ALA A 205 8.06 8.38 7.39
N LEU A 206 8.00 7.75 6.21
CA LEU A 206 9.19 7.48 5.42
C LEU A 206 9.90 8.75 4.91
N ALA A 207 9.26 9.93 4.97
CA ALA A 207 9.93 11.19 4.67
C ALA A 207 11.09 11.47 5.65
N TRP A 208 10.88 11.27 6.95
CA TRP A 208 11.94 11.45 7.96
C TRP A 208 12.70 10.16 8.27
N LYS A 209 12.04 8.99 8.27
CA LYS A 209 12.70 7.70 8.58
C LYS A 209 13.74 7.29 7.53
N ARG A 210 13.65 7.81 6.30
CA ARG A 210 14.62 7.57 5.22
C ARG A 210 15.25 8.86 4.71
N GLN A 211 15.50 9.82 5.61
CA GLN A 211 16.07 11.14 5.25
C GLN A 211 17.44 11.06 4.56
N THR A 212 18.23 10.01 4.82
CA THR A 212 19.53 9.78 4.17
C THR A 212 19.38 9.31 2.72
N ASN A 213 18.18 8.89 2.32
CA ASN A 213 17.83 8.49 0.96
C ASN A 213 16.87 9.54 0.38
N HIS A 214 17.43 10.50 -0.36
CA HIS A 214 16.62 11.54 -0.99
C HIS A 214 15.75 10.97 -2.13
N PRO A 215 14.45 11.29 -2.15
CA PRO A 215 13.55 10.79 -3.18
C PRO A 215 13.85 11.46 -4.53
N ASN A 216 14.30 10.67 -5.50
CA ASN A 216 14.49 11.15 -6.88
C ASN A 216 13.22 10.88 -7.71
N LEU A 217 12.33 11.87 -7.81
CA LEU A 217 11.15 11.80 -8.66
C LEU A 217 11.52 12.11 -10.12
N PRO A 218 10.87 11.47 -11.11
CA PRO A 218 11.11 11.80 -12.51
C PRO A 218 10.61 13.21 -12.81
N ASP A 219 11.46 14.04 -13.43
CA ASP A 219 11.09 15.36 -13.92
C ASP A 219 10.20 15.21 -15.17
N THR A 220 8.89 15.20 -14.95
CA THR A 220 7.88 15.11 -16.01
C THR A 220 7.12 16.42 -16.11
N GLU A 221 6.72 16.80 -17.33
CA GLU A 221 5.88 17.99 -17.55
C GLU A 221 4.58 17.90 -16.74
N THR A 222 3.92 16.74 -16.72
CA THR A 222 2.70 16.52 -15.94
C THR A 222 2.91 16.78 -14.45
N PHE A 223 4.01 16.31 -13.86
CA PHE A 223 4.27 16.55 -12.43
C PHE A 223 4.53 18.03 -12.16
N ARG A 224 5.31 18.71 -13.02
CA ARG A 224 5.54 20.16 -12.91
C ARG A 224 4.26 20.97 -13.04
N ASP A 225 3.37 20.61 -13.96
CA ASP A 225 2.06 21.24 -14.12
C ASP A 225 1.20 21.06 -12.86
N PHE A 226 1.19 19.86 -12.29
CA PHE A 226 0.43 19.59 -11.06
C PHE A 226 0.94 20.37 -9.84
N LYS A 227 2.21 20.79 -9.80
CA LYS A 227 2.69 21.68 -8.73
C LYS A 227 2.02 23.06 -8.73
N GLN A 228 1.32 23.45 -9.80
CA GLN A 228 0.54 24.69 -9.85
C GLN A 228 -0.85 24.56 -9.17
N LEU A 229 -1.21 23.36 -8.69
CA LEU A 229 -2.42 23.17 -7.88
C LEU A 229 -2.22 23.79 -6.50
N PHE A 230 -3.28 24.38 -5.94
CA PHE A 230 -3.26 24.99 -4.60
C PHE A 230 -2.72 24.04 -3.52
N SER A 231 -2.95 22.73 -3.69
CA SER A 231 -2.54 21.70 -2.76
C SER A 231 -1.02 21.60 -2.62
N TYR A 232 -0.23 21.92 -3.66
CA TYR A 232 1.23 21.85 -3.57
C TYR A 232 1.78 22.91 -2.63
N ASP A 233 1.40 24.18 -2.83
CA ASP A 233 1.86 25.29 -1.99
C ASP A 233 1.43 25.10 -0.53
N ARG A 234 0.19 24.68 -0.29
CA ARG A 234 -0.31 24.40 1.07
C ARG A 234 0.42 23.23 1.71
N LEU A 235 0.69 22.17 0.94
CA LEU A 235 1.44 21.01 1.41
C LEU A 235 2.86 21.39 1.78
N HIS A 236 3.51 22.25 1.00
CA HIS A 236 4.84 22.78 1.28
C HIS A 236 4.86 23.47 2.64
N THR A 237 3.99 24.49 2.82
CA THR A 237 3.92 25.26 4.08
C THR A 237 3.67 24.37 5.28
N ILE A 238 2.63 23.53 5.23
CA ILE A 238 2.24 22.73 6.40
C ILE A 238 3.22 21.60 6.71
N SER A 239 3.90 21.06 5.70
CA SER A 239 4.95 20.05 5.91
C SER A 239 6.16 20.68 6.60
N GLN A 240 6.57 21.89 6.19
CA GLN A 240 7.67 22.59 6.83
C GLN A 240 7.35 22.99 8.27
N GLU A 241 6.11 23.40 8.55
CA GLU A 241 5.68 23.80 9.89
C GLU A 241 5.53 22.62 10.86
N VAL A 242 5.01 21.48 10.39
CA VAL A 242 4.63 20.37 11.27
C VAL A 242 5.61 19.21 11.24
N LEU A 243 6.11 18.85 10.06
CA LEU A 243 6.89 17.62 9.89
C LEU A 243 8.41 17.82 10.06
N THR A 244 8.90 19.06 10.11
CA THR A 244 10.31 19.37 10.40
C THR A 244 10.56 19.37 11.90
N SER A 245 11.75 18.91 12.33
CA SER A 245 12.18 18.96 13.73
C SER A 245 13.66 19.32 13.85
N ASP A 246 14.16 19.47 15.07
CA ASP A 246 15.60 19.65 15.31
C ASP A 246 16.44 18.45 14.84
N ALA A 247 15.84 17.27 14.72
CA ALA A 247 16.52 16.03 14.34
C ALA A 247 16.49 15.74 12.83
N TRP A 248 15.57 16.35 12.07
CA TRP A 248 15.45 16.17 10.62
C TRP A 248 14.80 17.36 9.95
N SER A 249 15.18 17.63 8.71
CA SER A 249 14.60 18.70 7.89
C SER A 249 14.13 18.15 6.55
N LEU A 250 13.05 18.74 6.02
CA LEU A 250 12.50 18.36 4.73
C LEU A 250 13.13 19.19 3.61
N SER A 251 13.74 18.51 2.65
CA SER A 251 14.20 19.14 1.41
C SER A 251 13.03 19.36 0.44
N GLU A 252 13.25 20.17 -0.61
CA GLU A 252 12.27 20.30 -1.71
C GLU A 252 11.91 18.95 -2.34
N THR A 253 12.87 18.02 -2.44
CA THR A 253 12.58 16.68 -2.97
C THR A 253 11.67 15.86 -2.04
N ASP A 254 11.75 16.09 -0.73
CA ASP A 254 10.84 15.46 0.22
C ASP A 254 9.42 16.04 0.10
N ILE A 255 9.29 17.35 -0.13
CA ILE A 255 7.99 17.97 -0.42
C ILE A 255 7.40 17.42 -1.72
N ASP A 256 8.21 17.25 -2.76
CA ASP A 256 7.79 16.60 -4.02
C ASP A 256 7.30 15.17 -3.79
N TYR A 257 7.98 14.42 -2.94
CA TYR A 257 7.55 13.08 -2.54
C TYR A 257 6.23 13.09 -1.77
N LEU A 258 6.04 13.99 -0.80
CA LEU A 258 4.79 14.14 -0.07
C LEU A 258 3.65 14.53 -1.03
N PHE A 259 3.93 15.38 -2.02
CA PHE A 259 2.96 15.74 -3.04
C PHE A 259 2.60 14.57 -3.94
N LEU A 260 3.58 13.72 -4.29
CA LEU A 260 3.31 12.46 -4.98
C LEU A 260 2.38 11.54 -4.15
N VAL A 261 2.57 11.45 -2.83
CA VAL A 261 1.65 10.71 -1.93
C VAL A 261 0.24 11.31 -1.96
N TYR A 262 0.13 12.64 -1.97
CA TYR A 262 -1.15 13.34 -2.12
C TYR A 262 -1.85 13.01 -3.45
N LEU A 263 -1.09 12.99 -4.54
CA LEU A 263 -1.62 12.72 -5.88
C LEU A 263 -2.04 11.26 -6.09
N THR A 264 -1.41 10.28 -5.45
CA THR A 264 -1.69 8.85 -5.70
C THR A 264 -2.71 8.25 -4.74
N LEU A 265 -2.94 8.87 -3.58
CA LEU A 265 -3.81 8.33 -2.54
C LEU A 265 -5.05 9.19 -2.29
N ASN A 266 -6.09 8.56 -1.75
CA ASN A 266 -7.23 9.25 -1.16
C ASN A 266 -6.85 9.71 0.25
N THR A 267 -6.07 10.80 0.31
CA THR A 267 -5.52 11.32 1.56
C THR A 267 -6.59 12.04 2.39
N PRO A 268 -6.39 12.15 3.71
CA PRO A 268 -7.21 12.98 4.58
C PRO A 268 -6.85 14.47 4.54
N LEU A 269 -5.96 14.90 3.64
CA LEU A 269 -5.44 16.27 3.59
C LEU A 269 -6.37 17.20 2.79
N PHE A 270 -6.54 18.43 3.26
CA PHE A 270 -7.28 19.51 2.58
C PHE A 270 -8.74 19.18 2.22
N LYS A 271 -9.40 18.26 2.93
CA LYS A 271 -10.75 17.75 2.58
C LYS A 271 -11.82 18.85 2.55
N ASP A 272 -11.67 19.86 3.39
CA ASP A 272 -12.62 20.95 3.58
C ASP A 272 -12.14 22.29 2.98
N GLN A 273 -11.09 22.21 2.19
CA GLN A 273 -10.33 23.37 1.72
C GLN A 273 -10.42 23.63 0.21
N TRP A 274 -11.12 22.74 -0.51
CA TRP A 274 -11.34 22.83 -1.96
C TRP A 274 -12.39 23.89 -2.31
N THR A 275 -12.03 24.80 -3.20
CA THR A 275 -12.98 25.71 -3.83
C THR A 275 -13.46 25.17 -5.18
N SER A 276 -14.56 25.69 -5.72
CA SER A 276 -15.03 25.34 -7.07
C SER A 276 -13.98 25.59 -8.14
N LYS A 277 -13.14 26.64 -7.97
CA LYS A 277 -12.04 26.96 -8.87
C LYS A 277 -10.95 25.89 -8.84
N ASP A 278 -10.60 25.40 -7.64
CA ASP A 278 -9.59 24.34 -7.48
C ASP A 278 -10.04 23.04 -8.14
N ILE A 279 -11.34 22.72 -8.01
CA ILE A 279 -11.95 21.56 -8.67
C ILE A 279 -11.84 21.72 -10.19
N GLU A 280 -12.27 22.85 -10.75
CA GLU A 280 -12.20 23.11 -12.20
C GLU A 280 -10.76 23.06 -12.74
N GLN A 281 -9.81 23.66 -12.02
CA GLN A 281 -8.39 23.62 -12.37
C GLN A 281 -7.86 22.18 -12.38
N THR A 282 -8.20 21.38 -11.37
CA THR A 282 -7.78 19.97 -11.29
C THR A 282 -8.38 19.14 -12.42
N LEU A 283 -9.68 19.29 -12.70
CA LEU A 283 -10.32 18.60 -13.82
C LEU A 283 -9.66 18.99 -15.16
N THR A 284 -9.36 20.28 -15.34
CA THR A 284 -8.67 20.78 -16.54
C THR A 284 -7.26 20.19 -16.68
N MET A 285 -6.46 20.22 -15.61
CA MET A 285 -5.12 19.64 -15.62
C MET A 285 -5.15 18.14 -15.92
N VAL A 286 -6.04 17.38 -15.27
CA VAL A 286 -6.15 15.94 -15.51
C VAL A 286 -6.54 15.63 -16.95
N THR A 287 -7.55 16.33 -17.47
CA THR A 287 -8.09 16.08 -18.82
C THR A 287 -7.19 16.55 -19.94
N GLN A 288 -6.33 17.55 -19.71
CA GLN A 288 -5.51 18.16 -20.76
C GLN A 288 -4.03 17.80 -20.67
N LYS A 289 -3.49 17.60 -19.45
CA LYS A 289 -2.05 17.43 -19.20
C LYS A 289 -1.64 16.00 -18.84
N THR A 290 -2.57 15.05 -18.92
CA THR A 290 -2.28 13.63 -18.64
C THR A 290 -2.69 12.72 -19.80
N PRO A 291 -2.10 11.51 -19.89
CA PRO A 291 -2.50 10.51 -20.89
C PRO A 291 -3.97 10.08 -20.82
N ILE A 292 -4.69 10.39 -19.72
CA ILE A 292 -6.10 10.00 -19.58
C ILE A 292 -6.99 10.64 -20.63
N ARG A 293 -6.57 11.77 -21.22
CA ARG A 293 -7.25 12.41 -22.36
C ARG A 293 -7.53 11.41 -23.48
N HIS A 294 -6.58 10.54 -23.79
CA HIS A 294 -6.75 9.53 -24.83
C HIS A 294 -7.82 8.50 -24.46
N LEU A 295 -7.99 8.20 -23.18
CA LEU A 295 -9.04 7.32 -22.70
C LEU A 295 -10.42 8.02 -22.73
N ILE A 296 -10.47 9.30 -22.35
CA ILE A 296 -11.69 10.12 -22.43
C ILE A 296 -12.22 10.16 -23.87
N LEU A 297 -11.35 10.38 -24.86
CA LEU A 297 -11.73 10.38 -26.28
C LEU A 297 -12.31 9.02 -26.73
N LYS A 298 -11.83 7.90 -26.18
CA LYS A 298 -12.40 6.58 -26.46
C LYS A 298 -13.77 6.40 -25.82
N PHE A 299 -13.95 6.87 -24.59
CA PHE A 299 -15.26 6.86 -23.95
C PHE A 299 -16.27 7.76 -24.65
N GLU A 300 -15.82 8.88 -25.21
CA GLU A 300 -16.69 9.80 -25.96
C GLU A 300 -17.30 9.13 -27.18
N GLN A 301 -16.54 8.28 -27.87
CA GLN A 301 -17.03 7.47 -28.99
C GLN A 301 -18.13 6.47 -28.58
N LEU A 302 -18.11 6.01 -27.32
CA LEU A 302 -19.04 5.00 -26.81
C LEU A 302 -20.26 5.59 -26.10
N LEU A 303 -20.07 6.71 -25.41
CA LEU A 303 -21.03 7.25 -24.43
C LEU A 303 -21.52 8.65 -24.82
N GLY A 304 -20.91 9.26 -25.84
CA GLY A 304 -21.24 10.59 -26.34
C GLY A 304 -20.63 11.73 -25.51
N PRO A 305 -20.48 12.92 -26.13
CA PRO A 305 -19.79 14.06 -25.53
C PRO A 305 -20.49 14.61 -24.28
N GLN A 306 -21.83 14.54 -24.22
CA GLN A 306 -22.59 15.02 -23.06
C GLN A 306 -22.23 14.28 -21.78
N MET A 307 -22.01 12.96 -21.88
CA MET A 307 -21.65 12.15 -20.71
C MET A 307 -20.18 12.37 -20.34
N THR A 308 -19.27 12.38 -21.33
CA THR A 308 -17.83 12.53 -21.07
C THR A 308 -17.42 13.94 -20.66
N SER A 309 -18.22 14.96 -20.95
CA SER A 309 -18.02 16.32 -20.42
C SER A 309 -18.66 16.54 -19.04
N SER A 310 -19.41 15.56 -18.52
CA SER A 310 -20.08 15.72 -17.22
C SER A 310 -19.07 15.70 -16.08
N GLN A 311 -19.29 16.55 -15.07
CA GLN A 311 -18.43 16.62 -13.90
C GLN A 311 -18.26 15.26 -13.18
N PRO A 312 -19.32 14.43 -12.98
CA PRO A 312 -19.15 13.11 -12.39
C PRO A 312 -18.19 12.20 -13.18
N PHE A 313 -18.28 12.20 -14.51
CA PHE A 313 -17.38 11.42 -15.35
C PHE A 313 -15.93 11.90 -15.23
N LEU A 314 -15.71 13.22 -15.27
CA LEU A 314 -14.37 13.78 -15.14
C LEU A 314 -13.76 13.50 -13.76
N ILE A 315 -14.56 13.53 -12.70
CA ILE A 315 -14.13 13.13 -11.35
C ILE A 315 -13.68 11.65 -11.33
N LEU A 316 -14.41 10.75 -11.99
CA LEU A 316 -13.98 9.35 -12.11
C LEU A 316 -12.65 9.22 -12.85
N MET A 317 -12.41 10.05 -13.87
CA MET A 317 -11.12 10.10 -14.56
C MET A 317 -10.00 10.59 -13.65
N VAL A 318 -10.27 11.58 -12.77
CA VAL A 318 -9.29 11.95 -11.73
C VAL A 318 -8.91 10.73 -10.89
N PHE A 319 -9.88 10.00 -10.34
CA PHE A 319 -9.58 8.81 -9.52
C PHE A 319 -8.78 7.75 -10.28
N LEU A 320 -9.12 7.49 -11.54
CA LEU A 320 -8.37 6.55 -12.39
C LEU A 320 -6.94 7.03 -12.65
N MET A 321 -6.76 8.33 -12.91
CA MET A 321 -5.43 8.93 -13.09
C MET A 321 -4.58 8.75 -11.83
N LYS A 322 -5.14 9.05 -10.65
CA LYS A 322 -4.45 8.89 -9.36
C LYS A 322 -3.92 7.47 -9.17
N GLN A 323 -4.71 6.46 -9.55
CA GLN A 323 -4.31 5.05 -9.46
C GLN A 323 -3.12 4.72 -10.38
N CYS A 324 -3.03 5.33 -11.56
CA CYS A 324 -2.00 5.02 -12.55
C CYS A 324 -0.81 5.99 -12.53
N PHE A 325 -0.82 7.02 -11.68
CA PHE A 325 0.19 8.07 -11.70
C PHE A 325 1.59 7.50 -11.42
N LEU A 326 2.55 7.83 -12.29
CA LEU A 326 3.91 7.29 -12.30
C LEU A 326 4.01 5.74 -12.26
N ASN A 327 2.98 5.04 -12.72
CA ASN A 327 2.91 3.57 -12.69
C ASN A 327 3.08 2.97 -11.27
N LEU A 328 2.49 3.62 -10.25
CA LEU A 328 2.56 3.18 -8.85
C LEU A 328 1.45 2.20 -8.44
N GLN A 329 0.48 1.87 -9.32
CA GLN A 329 -0.62 0.92 -9.05
C GLN A 329 -0.14 -0.46 -8.57
N CYS A 330 1.10 -0.85 -8.91
CA CYS A 330 1.65 -2.14 -8.49
C CYS A 330 2.25 -2.11 -7.07
N LEU A 331 2.42 -0.91 -6.51
CA LEU A 331 3.01 -0.62 -5.21
C LEU A 331 2.04 0.08 -4.25
N THR A 332 0.80 0.31 -4.66
CA THR A 332 -0.29 0.77 -3.79
C THR A 332 -1.25 -0.39 -3.51
N PRO A 333 -1.82 -0.47 -2.30
CA PRO A 333 -2.90 -1.43 -2.05
C PRO A 333 -4.10 -1.08 -2.92
N TYR A 334 -4.79 -2.09 -3.45
CA TYR A 334 -6.08 -1.88 -4.12
C TYR A 334 -7.04 -1.22 -3.10
N GLN A 335 -7.54 -0.04 -3.46
CA GLN A 335 -8.52 0.72 -2.69
C GLN A 335 -9.94 0.28 -3.01
#